data_AF-A0A9X3EX34-F1
#
_entry.id   AF-A0A9X3EX34-F1
#
_cell.length_a   1.000
_cell.length_b   1.000
_cell.length_c   1.000
_cell.angle_alpha   90.00
_cell.angle_beta   90.00
_cell.angle_gamma   90.00
#
_symmetry.space_group_name_H-M   'P 1'
#
loop_
_entity.id
_entity.type
_entity.pdbx_description
1 polymer ?
#
loop_
_entity_poly.entity_id
_entity_poly.type
_entity_poly.pdbx_seq_one_letter_code
_entity_poly.pdbx_strand_id
1 'polypeptide(L)'
;MPAQTCPWVLFEKDGELAVRPLGRGEAAPPHVRAPVPVVPPAGCRPCRWSGVVTPAGPILLAVRPSPDSELAAEAWLGAGMPPDPRIDLEPAPVVFTSLWFGQSGFGDSTLQGPPWALAPRLCGRSLVLLPTPRLPGAGVEEPPPALVRAAGVYAAAGGELLRQDTSVPSDMSICTGVPLELP
;
A
#
# COMPACT_ATOMS: atom_id res chain seq x y z
N MET A 1 -2.95 -13.28 -28.57
CA MET A 1 -2.57 -14.22 -27.50
C MET A 1 -2.39 -13.40 -26.23
N PRO A 2 -3.21 -13.55 -25.18
CA PRO A 2 -2.97 -12.80 -23.95
C PRO A 2 -1.68 -13.35 -23.33
N ALA A 3 -0.70 -12.47 -23.10
CA ALA A 3 0.46 -12.80 -22.29
C ALA A 3 -0.06 -13.21 -20.91
N GLN A 4 -0.05 -14.52 -20.61
CA GLN A 4 -0.46 -15.04 -19.31
C GLN A 4 0.57 -14.57 -18.29
N THR A 5 0.26 -13.45 -17.64
CA THR A 5 1.00 -12.90 -16.51
C THR A 5 1.03 -13.95 -15.41
N CYS A 6 2.23 -14.28 -14.92
CA CYS A 6 2.38 -15.09 -13.72
C CYS A 6 1.65 -14.38 -12.57
N PRO A 7 0.61 -15.00 -11.96
CA PRO A 7 -0.13 -14.35 -10.90
C PRO A 7 0.80 -14.14 -9.70
N TRP A 8 0.86 -12.90 -9.22
CA TRP A 8 1.54 -12.60 -7.97
C TRP A 8 0.63 -13.02 -6.83
N VAL A 9 1.19 -13.74 -5.86
CA VAL A 9 0.44 -14.19 -4.69
C VAL A 9 1.06 -13.68 -3.43
N LEU A 10 0.17 -13.32 -2.52
CA LEU A 10 0.50 -13.09 -1.14
C LEU A 10 0.65 -14.42 -0.40
N PHE A 11 1.69 -14.54 0.41
CA PHE A 11 1.86 -15.64 1.35
C PHE A 11 2.47 -15.14 2.66
N GLU A 12 2.22 -15.88 3.74
CA GLU A 12 2.84 -15.64 5.04
C GLU A 12 4.07 -16.54 5.17
N LYS A 13 5.20 -15.95 5.57
CA LYS A 13 6.45 -16.66 5.85
C LYS A 13 7.03 -16.11 7.15
N ASP A 14 7.25 -16.98 8.13
CA ASP A 14 7.83 -16.63 9.43
C ASP A 14 7.07 -15.50 10.18
N GLY A 15 5.76 -15.38 9.95
CA GLY A 15 4.90 -14.33 10.52
C GLY A 15 4.85 -13.02 9.74
N GLU A 16 5.58 -12.92 8.62
CA GLU A 16 5.63 -11.75 7.74
C GLU A 16 4.92 -12.02 6.40
N LEU A 17 4.28 -11.00 5.85
CA LEU A 17 3.71 -11.09 4.51
C LEU A 17 4.80 -10.92 3.44
N ALA A 18 4.88 -11.89 2.55
CA ALA A 18 5.73 -11.86 1.38
C ALA A 18 4.89 -11.98 0.10
N VAL A 19 5.35 -11.33 -0.96
CA VAL A 19 4.74 -11.42 -2.29
C VAL A 19 5.72 -12.10 -3.23
N ARG A 20 5.26 -13.10 -3.97
CA ARG A 20 6.07 -13.70 -5.05
C ARG A 20 5.23 -13.95 -6.30
N PRO A 21 5.84 -13.89 -7.49
CA PRO A 21 5.20 -14.45 -8.68
C PRO A 21 5.08 -15.96 -8.50
N LEU A 22 3.91 -16.54 -8.78
CA LEU A 22 3.79 -17.99 -8.90
C LEU A 22 4.41 -18.45 -10.22
N GLY A 23 5.28 -19.45 -10.14
CA GLY A 23 5.76 -20.16 -11.32
C GLY A 23 4.61 -20.85 -12.05
N ARG A 24 4.79 -21.06 -13.36
CA ARG A 24 3.80 -21.76 -14.19
C ARG A 24 3.58 -23.18 -13.66
N GLY A 25 2.35 -23.50 -13.23
CA GLY A 25 1.99 -24.82 -12.70
C GLY A 25 2.47 -25.08 -11.27
N GLU A 26 3.01 -24.07 -10.58
CA GLU A 26 3.39 -24.16 -9.19
C GLU A 26 2.15 -23.99 -8.30
N ALA A 27 1.89 -24.95 -7.42
CA ALA A 27 0.85 -24.82 -6.40
C ALA A 27 1.28 -23.79 -5.34
N ALA A 28 0.31 -23.10 -4.75
CA ALA A 28 0.59 -22.28 -3.57
C ALA A 28 1.21 -23.17 -2.46
N PRO A 29 2.24 -22.69 -1.73
CA PRO A 29 2.85 -23.48 -0.67
C PRO A 29 1.82 -23.94 0.37
N PRO A 30 1.98 -25.13 0.98
CA PRO A 30 0.98 -25.72 1.88
C PRO A 30 0.74 -24.93 3.18
N HIS A 31 1.61 -23.97 3.51
CA HIS A 31 1.46 -23.08 4.67
C HIS A 31 0.72 -21.77 4.35
N VAL A 32 0.18 -21.62 3.14
CA VAL A 32 -0.52 -20.41 2.71
C VAL A 32 -2.02 -20.56 2.94
N ARG A 33 -2.59 -19.75 3.84
CA ARG A 33 -4.02 -19.83 4.21
C ARG A 33 -5.00 -19.57 3.05
N ALA A 34 -4.59 -18.80 2.04
CA ALA A 34 -5.17 -18.78 0.69
C ALA A 34 -4.29 -17.86 -0.19
N PRO A 35 -3.91 -18.24 -1.42
CA PRO A 35 -3.21 -17.33 -2.31
C PRO A 35 -4.12 -16.15 -2.68
N VAL A 36 -3.83 -14.96 -2.17
CA VAL A 36 -4.54 -13.73 -2.57
C VAL A 36 -3.89 -13.19 -3.84
N PRO A 37 -4.64 -13.00 -4.95
CA PRO A 37 -4.09 -12.39 -6.15
C PRO A 37 -3.61 -10.97 -5.88
N VAL A 38 -2.43 -10.62 -6.39
CA VAL A 38 -1.86 -9.27 -6.29
C VAL A 38 -1.77 -8.67 -7.69
N VAL A 39 -2.30 -7.46 -7.86
CA VAL A 39 -2.19 -6.69 -9.11
C VAL A 39 -1.12 -5.61 -8.92
N PRO A 40 0.15 -5.86 -9.28
CA PRO A 40 1.24 -4.92 -8.98
C PRO A 40 1.09 -3.61 -9.76
N PRO A 41 1.55 -2.46 -9.20
CA PRO A 41 1.48 -1.18 -9.90
C PRO A 41 2.34 -1.17 -11.17
N ALA A 42 1.88 -0.43 -12.18
CA ALA A 42 2.55 -0.25 -13.46
C ALA A 42 3.85 0.55 -13.28
N GLY A 43 4.95 -0.16 -13.00
CA GLY A 43 6.25 0.44 -12.70
C GLY A 43 7.03 -0.27 -11.58
N CYS A 44 6.42 -1.27 -10.94
CA CYS A 44 6.99 -1.94 -9.79
C CYS A 44 7.99 -3.07 -10.16
N ARG A 45 9.09 -2.74 -10.87
CA ARG A 45 10.12 -3.72 -11.29
C ARG A 45 11.53 -3.08 -11.34
N PRO A 46 12.49 -3.51 -10.48
CA PRO A 46 12.31 -4.35 -9.29
C PRO A 46 11.60 -3.57 -8.17
N CYS A 47 10.80 -4.27 -7.35
CA CYS A 47 10.19 -3.71 -6.14
C CYS A 47 10.52 -4.56 -4.93
N ARG A 48 10.73 -3.90 -3.80
CA ARG A 48 10.75 -4.51 -2.47
C ARG A 48 9.32 -4.50 -1.93
N TRP A 49 8.96 -5.57 -1.23
CA TRP A 49 7.60 -5.78 -0.71
C TRP A 49 7.68 -6.05 0.78
N SER A 50 6.76 -5.45 1.53
CA SER A 50 6.51 -5.74 2.94
C SER A 50 5.01 -5.65 3.20
N GLY A 51 4.53 -6.21 4.31
CA GLY A 51 3.10 -6.17 4.59
C GLY A 51 2.71 -6.79 5.92
N VAL A 52 1.43 -6.59 6.27
CA VAL A 52 0.80 -7.16 7.45
C VAL A 52 -0.62 -7.64 7.15
N VAL A 53 -1.03 -8.74 7.77
CA VAL A 53 -2.44 -9.18 7.74
C VAL A 53 -3.20 -8.43 8.82
N THR A 54 -4.30 -7.80 8.44
CA THR A 54 -5.16 -7.07 9.37
C THR A 54 -6.57 -7.65 9.37
N PRO A 55 -7.43 -7.30 10.35
CA PRO A 55 -8.83 -7.74 10.34
C PRO A 55 -9.63 -7.30 9.11
N ALA A 56 -9.19 -6.24 8.41
CA ALA A 56 -9.82 -5.77 7.17
C ALA A 56 -9.34 -6.52 5.91
N GLY A 57 -8.24 -7.26 6.03
CA GLY A 57 -7.54 -7.91 4.92
C GLY A 57 -6.03 -7.63 4.95
N PRO A 58 -5.27 -8.21 4.00
CA PRO A 58 -3.85 -7.92 3.87
C PRO A 58 -3.60 -6.49 3.38
N ILE A 59 -2.58 -5.87 3.96
CA ILE A 59 -2.05 -4.57 3.53
C ILE A 59 -0.58 -4.75 3.16
N LEU A 60 -0.22 -4.26 1.98
CA LEU A 60 1.10 -4.35 1.40
C LEU A 60 1.69 -2.97 1.17
N LEU A 61 3.00 -2.87 1.33
CA LEU A 61 3.82 -1.76 0.87
C LEU A 61 4.69 -2.28 -0.26
N ALA A 62 4.64 -1.59 -1.39
CA ALA A 62 5.50 -1.83 -2.54
C ALA A 62 6.44 -0.64 -2.69
N VAL A 63 7.75 -0.89 -2.74
CA VAL A 63 8.77 0.15 -2.78
C VAL A 63 9.68 -0.08 -3.96
N ARG A 64 9.73 0.87 -4.89
CA ARG A 64 10.73 0.86 -5.96
C ARG A 64 11.98 1.60 -5.48
N PRO A 65 13.14 0.94 -5.35
CA PRO A 65 14.38 1.61 -4.99
C PRO A 65 14.78 2.61 -6.08
N SER A 66 15.44 3.71 -5.68
CA SER A 66 16.12 4.59 -6.62
C SER A 66 17.37 3.91 -7.17
N PRO A 67 17.68 4.04 -8.47
CA PRO A 67 18.98 3.61 -9.00
C PRO A 67 20.13 4.52 -8.56
N ASP A 68 19.82 5.76 -8.17
CA ASP A 68 20.81 6.81 -7.90
C ASP A 68 20.95 7.14 -6.39
N SER A 69 20.26 6.39 -5.53
CA SER A 69 20.17 6.65 -4.08
C SER A 69 19.82 5.36 -3.33
N GLU A 70 20.24 5.25 -2.08
CA GLU A 70 19.78 4.18 -1.17
C GLU A 70 18.29 4.31 -0.79
N LEU A 71 17.67 5.43 -1.15
CA LEU A 71 16.28 5.75 -0.84
C LEU A 71 15.31 5.24 -1.93
N ALA A 72 14.03 5.27 -1.61
CA ALA A 72 12.99 4.86 -2.54
C ALA A 72 12.71 5.94 -3.60
N ALA A 73 12.50 5.51 -4.85
CA ALA A 73 12.06 6.37 -5.94
C ALA A 73 10.54 6.54 -5.95
N GLU A 74 9.80 5.46 -5.68
CA GLU A 74 8.35 5.44 -5.63
C GLU A 74 7.87 4.42 -4.58
N ALA A 75 6.72 4.69 -3.96
CA ALA A 75 6.08 3.79 -3.01
C ALA A 75 4.57 3.73 -3.23
N TRP A 76 4.00 2.54 -3.06
CA TRP A 76 2.57 2.28 -3.19
C TRP A 76 2.06 1.47 -2.01
N LEU A 77 0.81 1.70 -1.66
CA LEU A 77 0.08 0.90 -0.68
C LEU A 77 -0.92 0.01 -1.40
N GLY A 78 -0.83 -1.28 -1.16
CA GLY A 78 -1.77 -2.29 -1.60
C GLY A 78 -2.70 -2.69 -0.47
N ALA A 79 -3.98 -2.92 -0.77
CA ALA A 79 -4.90 -3.54 0.19
C ALA A 79 -5.79 -4.58 -0.51
N GLY A 80 -5.93 -5.76 0.10
CA GLY A 80 -6.85 -6.81 -0.32
C GLY A 80 -8.10 -6.79 0.54
N MET A 81 -8.97 -5.82 0.31
CA MET A 81 -10.18 -5.61 1.12
C MET A 81 -11.43 -5.76 0.24
N PRO A 82 -12.58 -6.20 0.81
CA PRO A 82 -13.82 -6.21 0.07
C PRO A 82 -14.24 -4.79 -0.32
N PRO A 83 -14.92 -4.61 -1.46
CA PRO A 83 -15.39 -3.30 -1.92
C PRO A 83 -16.39 -2.65 -0.95
N ASP A 84 -17.12 -3.45 -0.17
CA ASP A 84 -17.98 -2.99 0.93
C ASP A 84 -17.62 -3.77 2.21
N PRO A 85 -17.31 -3.09 3.33
CA PRO A 85 -17.01 -3.74 4.60
C PRO A 85 -18.16 -4.58 5.18
N ARG A 86 -19.38 -4.42 4.66
CA ARG A 86 -20.58 -5.19 5.03
C ARG A 86 -20.71 -6.50 4.24
N ILE A 87 -19.89 -6.70 3.21
CA ILE A 87 -19.95 -7.88 2.34
C ILE A 87 -18.76 -8.80 2.68
N ASP A 88 -19.07 -9.98 3.21
CA ASP A 88 -18.10 -11.06 3.39
C ASP A 88 -17.99 -11.87 2.09
N LEU A 89 -17.06 -11.48 1.22
CA LEU A 89 -16.73 -12.20 0.00
C LEU A 89 -15.25 -12.65 0.02
N GLU A 90 -15.05 -13.91 -0.37
CA GLU A 90 -13.77 -14.62 -0.52
C GLU A 90 -12.78 -13.88 -1.46
N PRO A 91 -11.45 -14.07 -1.27
CA PRO A 91 -10.53 -12.97 -1.02
C PRO A 91 -10.43 -11.97 -2.18
N ALA A 92 -10.61 -10.70 -1.84
CA ALA A 92 -10.43 -9.60 -2.78
C ALA A 92 -8.95 -9.48 -3.21
N PRO A 93 -8.68 -9.23 -4.50
CA PRO A 93 -7.32 -9.02 -4.98
C PRO A 93 -6.69 -7.82 -4.27
N VAL A 94 -5.38 -7.89 -4.01
CA VAL A 94 -4.63 -6.74 -3.53
C VAL A 94 -4.41 -5.75 -4.67
N VAL A 95 -4.95 -4.55 -4.48
CA VAL A 95 -4.92 -3.44 -5.44
C VAL A 95 -4.26 -2.22 -4.79
N PHE A 96 -3.64 -1.35 -5.60
CA PHE A 96 -2.69 -0.35 -5.11
C PHE A 96 -3.12 1.10 -5.36
N THR A 97 -2.57 2.01 -4.55
CA THR A 97 -2.58 3.45 -4.76
C THR A 97 -1.20 4.04 -4.46
N SER A 98 -0.87 5.21 -5.02
CA SER A 98 0.39 5.92 -4.71
C SER A 98 0.40 6.38 -3.26
N LEU A 99 1.52 6.25 -2.57
CA LEU A 99 1.72 6.78 -1.22
C LEU A 99 2.26 8.21 -1.20
N TRP A 100 2.95 8.59 -2.27
CA TRP A 100 3.71 9.83 -2.32
C TRP A 100 3.11 10.79 -3.32
N PHE A 101 3.08 12.07 -2.93
CA PHE A 101 2.56 13.17 -3.74
C PHE A 101 3.41 14.41 -3.49
N GLY A 102 3.59 15.22 -4.52
CA GLY A 102 4.36 16.46 -4.44
C GLY A 102 5.77 16.34 -4.99
N GLN A 103 6.56 17.39 -4.80
CA GLN A 103 7.94 17.49 -5.28
C GLN A 103 8.87 16.72 -4.36
N SER A 104 9.91 16.14 -4.95
CA SER A 104 10.95 15.45 -4.17
C SER A 104 11.86 16.45 -3.48
N GLY A 105 12.24 16.15 -2.23
CA GLY A 105 13.28 16.86 -1.52
C GLY A 105 14.68 16.38 -1.91
N PHE A 106 15.66 17.27 -1.69
CA PHE A 106 17.09 16.97 -1.83
C PHE A 106 17.79 17.36 -0.53
N GLY A 107 18.70 16.51 -0.06
CA GLY A 107 19.59 16.81 1.06
C GLY A 107 20.95 16.19 0.80
N ASP A 108 22.03 16.95 1.03
CA ASP A 108 23.41 16.53 0.73
C ASP A 108 23.59 15.94 -0.68
N SER A 109 22.98 16.59 -1.67
CA SER A 109 22.94 16.15 -3.07
C SER A 109 22.29 14.78 -3.32
N THR A 110 21.63 14.20 -2.32
CA THR A 110 20.91 12.93 -2.43
C THR A 110 19.43 13.19 -2.63
N LEU A 111 18.83 12.55 -3.64
CA LEU A 111 17.38 12.58 -3.85
C LEU A 111 16.70 11.80 -2.72
N GLN A 112 15.84 12.48 -1.97
CA GLN A 112 15.16 11.88 -0.82
C GLN A 112 13.74 11.42 -1.12
N GLY A 113 13.13 11.92 -2.20
CA GLY A 113 11.71 11.72 -2.48
C GLY A 113 10.83 12.75 -1.75
N PRO A 114 9.50 12.72 -1.91
CA PRO A 114 8.62 13.71 -1.30
C PRO A 114 8.69 13.70 0.24
N PRO A 115 8.63 14.86 0.92
CA PRO A 115 8.77 14.94 2.38
C PRO A 115 7.57 14.40 3.18
N TRP A 116 6.44 14.21 2.50
CA TRP A 116 5.19 13.72 3.07
C TRP A 116 4.72 12.44 2.38
N ALA A 117 3.98 11.61 3.11
CA ALA A 117 3.37 10.39 2.60
C ALA A 117 1.95 10.22 3.14
N LEU A 118 1.20 9.29 2.55
CA LEU A 118 -0.05 8.78 3.11
C LEU A 118 0.23 7.64 4.10
N ALA A 119 -0.14 7.81 5.37
CA ALA A 119 -0.06 6.76 6.39
C ALA A 119 -1.37 5.97 6.47
N PRO A 120 -1.30 4.62 6.40
CA PRO A 120 -2.47 3.77 6.57
C PRO A 120 -2.93 3.66 8.03
N ARG A 121 -4.24 3.81 8.23
CA ARG A 121 -4.95 3.52 9.47
C ARG A 121 -6.17 2.65 9.20
N LEU A 122 -6.53 1.82 10.16
CA LEU A 122 -7.73 1.00 10.13
C LEU A 122 -8.75 1.51 11.13
N CYS A 123 -9.90 1.90 10.62
CA CYS A 123 -11.06 2.30 11.41
C CYS A 123 -12.14 1.21 11.24
N GLY A 124 -12.08 0.16 12.07
CA GLY A 124 -12.85 -1.05 11.85
C GLY A 124 -12.38 -1.80 10.61
N ARG A 125 -13.26 -1.95 9.60
CA ARG A 125 -12.94 -2.56 8.30
C ARG A 125 -12.60 -1.54 7.20
N SER A 126 -12.57 -0.26 7.53
CA SER A 126 -12.26 0.80 6.57
C SER A 126 -10.77 1.16 6.64
N LEU A 127 -10.13 1.26 5.47
CA LEU A 127 -8.80 1.83 5.33
C LEU A 127 -8.90 3.34 5.19
N VAL A 128 -8.20 4.06 6.06
CA VAL A 128 -8.08 5.51 6.00
C VAL A 128 -6.62 5.85 5.77
N LEU A 129 -6.37 6.69 4.76
CA LEU A 129 -5.04 7.21 4.48
C LEU A 129 -4.96 8.68 4.87
N LEU A 130 -4.00 9.03 5.72
CA LEU A 130 -3.82 10.40 6.20
C LEU A 130 -2.43 10.94 5.85
N PRO A 131 -2.27 12.25 5.62
CA PRO A 131 -0.96 12.85 5.46
C PRO A 131 -0.12 12.65 6.72
N THR A 132 1.11 12.17 6.56
CA THR A 132 2.11 12.09 7.62
C THR A 132 3.42 12.69 7.13
N PRO A 133 4.17 13.39 7.98
CA PRO A 133 5.56 13.70 7.68
C PRO A 133 6.35 12.40 7.57
N ARG A 134 7.23 12.34 6.58
CA ARG A 134 8.10 11.21 6.29
C ARG A 134 9.56 11.58 6.51
N LEU A 135 9.95 12.77 6.07
CA LEU A 135 11.29 13.31 6.29
C LEU A 135 11.36 14.17 7.57
N PRO A 136 12.53 14.23 8.23
CA PRO A 136 12.76 15.16 9.34
C PRO A 136 12.39 16.60 8.96
N GLY A 137 11.74 17.31 9.86
CA GLY A 137 11.31 18.69 9.64
C GLY A 137 10.04 18.86 8.80
N ALA A 138 9.59 17.85 8.05
CA ALA A 138 8.37 17.98 7.25
C ALA A 138 7.14 18.32 8.11
N GLY A 139 7.09 17.84 9.36
CA GLY A 139 5.95 18.07 10.26
C GLY A 139 5.75 19.52 10.73
N VAL A 140 6.68 20.44 10.43
CA VAL A 140 6.50 21.88 10.68
C VAL A 140 6.03 22.66 9.44
N GLU A 141 5.90 21.99 8.30
CA GLU A 141 5.38 22.56 7.06
C GLU A 141 3.93 22.11 6.82
N GLU A 142 3.26 22.68 5.83
CA GLU A 142 1.96 22.19 5.40
C GLU A 142 2.12 21.02 4.41
N PRO A 143 1.28 19.96 4.51
CA PRO A 143 1.30 18.90 3.52
C PRO A 143 0.94 19.43 2.12
N PRO A 144 1.53 18.87 1.04
CA PRO A 144 1.20 19.29 -0.32
C PRO A 144 -0.31 19.20 -0.60
N PRO A 145 -0.94 20.17 -1.30
CA PRO A 145 -2.38 20.12 -1.57
C PRO A 145 -2.85 18.86 -2.31
N ALA A 146 -2.00 18.29 -3.15
CA ALA A 146 -2.29 17.02 -3.83
C ALA A 146 -2.38 15.84 -2.84
N LEU A 147 -1.52 15.81 -1.81
CA LEU A 147 -1.56 14.81 -0.76
C LEU A 147 -2.80 14.96 0.12
N VAL A 148 -3.15 16.20 0.48
CA VAL A 148 -4.36 16.50 1.25
C VAL A 148 -5.61 16.04 0.50
N ARG A 149 -5.68 16.23 -0.82
CA ARG A 149 -6.79 15.74 -1.65
C ARG A 149 -6.82 14.22 -1.78
N ALA A 150 -5.65 13.57 -1.77
CA ALA A 150 -5.57 12.11 -1.81
C ALA A 150 -5.97 11.48 -0.46
N ALA A 151 -5.76 12.17 0.65
CA ALA A 151 -6.19 11.67 1.96
C ALA A 151 -7.70 11.41 2.04
N GLY A 152 -8.09 10.35 2.74
CA GLY A 152 -9.48 9.95 2.85
C GLY A 152 -9.68 8.47 3.19
N VAL A 153 -10.92 8.02 3.04
CA VAL A 153 -11.31 6.62 3.13
C VAL A 153 -11.06 5.94 1.80
N TYR A 154 -10.50 4.72 1.80
CA TYR A 154 -10.16 3.96 0.60
C TYR A 154 -10.87 2.61 0.58
N ALA A 155 -11.24 2.17 -0.62
CA ALA A 155 -11.77 0.84 -0.89
C ALA A 155 -11.25 0.32 -2.24
N ALA A 156 -11.22 -1.01 -2.38
CA ALA A 156 -10.87 -1.65 -3.64
C ALA A 156 -12.05 -1.53 -4.63
N ALA A 157 -11.81 -0.94 -5.79
CA ALA A 157 -12.82 -0.80 -6.84
C ALA A 157 -12.15 -0.75 -8.22
N GLY A 158 -12.73 -1.43 -9.21
CA GLY A 158 -12.21 -1.40 -10.59
C GLY A 158 -10.79 -1.94 -10.77
N GLY A 159 -10.27 -2.73 -9.82
CA GLY A 159 -8.88 -3.22 -9.84
C GLY A 159 -7.86 -2.25 -9.25
N GLU A 160 -8.31 -1.17 -8.62
CA GLU A 160 -7.46 -0.15 -7.99
C GLU A 160 -7.91 0.13 -6.55
N LEU A 161 -7.02 0.73 -5.75
CA LEU A 161 -7.38 1.23 -4.43
C LEU A 161 -7.79 2.70 -4.56
N LEU A 162 -9.09 2.96 -4.48
CA LEU A 162 -9.67 4.27 -4.79
C LEU A 162 -10.19 4.98 -3.54
N ARG A 163 -9.95 6.28 -3.49
CA ARG A 163 -10.51 7.18 -2.46
C ARG A 163 -12.02 7.27 -2.66
N GLN A 164 -12.76 7.10 -1.56
CA GLN A 164 -14.21 7.17 -1.50
C GLN A 164 -14.67 8.59 -1.15
N ASP A 165 -15.87 8.98 -1.58
CA ASP A 165 -16.56 10.21 -1.14
C ASP A 165 -17.22 10.04 0.25
N THR A 166 -16.51 9.35 1.14
CA THR A 166 -16.90 9.20 2.54
C THR A 166 -15.99 10.07 3.40
N SER A 167 -16.59 10.76 4.38
CA SER A 167 -15.81 11.57 5.31
C SER A 167 -14.92 10.69 6.18
N VAL A 168 -13.69 11.15 6.41
CA VAL A 168 -12.81 10.55 7.43
C VAL A 168 -13.53 10.62 8.79
N PRO A 169 -13.48 9.55 9.61
CA PRO A 169 -14.03 9.59 10.96
C PRO A 169 -13.51 10.80 11.76
N SER A 170 -14.43 11.52 12.41
CA SER A 170 -14.06 12.70 13.22
C SER A 170 -13.27 12.32 14.47
N ASP A 171 -13.54 11.15 15.03
CA ASP A 171 -12.78 10.56 16.12
C ASP A 171 -11.78 9.55 15.58
N MET A 172 -10.52 9.97 15.44
CA MET A 172 -9.43 9.10 14.97
C MET A 172 -8.85 8.20 16.08
N SER A 173 -9.31 8.33 17.33
CA SER A 173 -8.85 7.46 18.44
C SER A 173 -9.35 6.01 18.30
N ILE A 174 -10.44 5.81 17.56
CA ILE A 174 -10.97 4.48 17.22
C ILE A 174 -10.15 3.77 16.14
N CYS A 175 -9.23 4.48 15.49
CA CYS A 175 -8.47 3.98 14.36
C CYS A 175 -7.07 3.56 14.78
N THR A 176 -6.68 2.35 14.39
CA THR A 176 -5.34 1.81 14.70
C THR A 176 -4.39 2.08 13.54
N GLY A 177 -3.15 2.49 13.84
CA GLY A 177 -2.10 2.60 12.83
C GLY A 177 -1.72 1.23 12.28
N VAL A 178 -1.56 1.12 10.96
CA VAL A 178 -1.02 -0.11 10.37
C VAL A 178 0.50 -0.08 10.55
N PRO A 179 1.12 -1.11 11.15
CA PRO A 179 2.55 -1.11 11.48
C PRO A 179 3.41 -1.37 10.23
N LEU A 180 3.43 -0.41 9.31
CA LEU A 180 4.28 -0.42 8.13
C LEU A 180 5.35 0.66 8.28
N GLU A 181 6.59 0.29 8.03
CA GLU A 181 7.70 1.24 7.90
C GLU A 181 7.57 1.95 6.55
N LEU A 182 7.11 3.21 6.58
CA LEU A 182 7.02 4.01 5.37
C LEU A 182 8.43 4.42 4.90
N PRO A 183 8.76 4.24 3.61
CA PRO A 183 10.11 4.46 3.08
C PRO A 183 10.45 5.94 2.92
#